data_AF-A0A246NB28-F1
#
_entry.id   AF-A0A246NB28-F1
#
_cell.length_a   1.000
_cell.length_b   1.000
_cell.length_c   1.000
_cell.angle_alpha   90.00
_cell.angle_beta   90.00
_cell.angle_gamma   90.00
#
_symmetry.space_group_name_H-M   'P 1'
#
loop_
_entity.id
_entity.type
_entity.pdbx_description
1 polymer ?
#
loop_
_entity_poly.entity_id
_entity_poly.type
_entity_poly.pdbx_seq_one_letter_code
_entity_poly.pdbx_strand_id
1 'polypeptide(L)'
;MSVQNTLSPDAAQQKVTQADITRALGDFCFIRLDNGDEAFYYNGFWLTGADGESNEPSVLGLAQRTARAGNKHLRCVELPVPEDKEWCWDDVVTELACCAVTRELRGELIVTGSETRYGRGIHIGNDPLLSDINSNLWFPLNPAEDWFTGIERVLMMNGVAENVVRIESLRDCAAYHDWKVVYNRKVTD
;
A
#
# COMPACT_ATOMS: atom_id res chain seq x y z
N MET A 1 -34.71 23.41 -33.45
CA MET A 1 -34.91 22.44 -32.36
C MET A 1 -33.63 22.39 -31.55
N SER A 2 -33.64 23.00 -30.37
CA SER A 2 -32.49 23.08 -29.47
C SER A 2 -32.65 21.98 -28.43
N VAL A 3 -31.77 20.98 -28.45
CA VAL A 3 -31.75 19.94 -27.41
C VAL A 3 -30.85 20.45 -26.31
N GLN A 4 -31.46 21.04 -25.27
CA GLN A 4 -30.76 21.36 -24.04
C GLN A 4 -30.49 20.03 -23.33
N ASN A 5 -29.24 19.58 -23.38
CA ASN A 5 -28.77 18.49 -22.56
C ASN A 5 -28.40 19.08 -21.19
N THR A 6 -29.38 19.21 -20.31
CA THR A 6 -29.15 19.50 -18.89
C THR A 6 -28.51 18.26 -18.25
N LEU A 7 -27.18 18.21 -18.26
CA LEU A 7 -26.44 17.38 -17.31
C LEU A 7 -26.69 17.96 -15.92
N SER A 8 -27.54 17.29 -15.14
CA SER A 8 -27.69 17.55 -13.71
C SER A 8 -26.31 17.47 -13.03
N PRO A 9 -25.94 18.44 -12.18
CA PRO A 9 -24.66 18.42 -11.46
C PRO A 9 -24.59 17.40 -10.32
N ASP A 10 -25.64 16.63 -10.07
CA ASP A 10 -25.68 15.56 -9.04
C ASP A 10 -25.18 14.22 -9.60
N ALA A 11 -23.96 14.19 -10.13
CA ALA A 11 -23.19 12.95 -10.12
C ALA A 11 -22.89 12.64 -8.65
N ALA A 12 -23.79 11.90 -8.01
CA ALA A 12 -23.80 11.57 -6.59
C ALA A 12 -22.37 11.37 -6.06
N GLN A 13 -21.87 12.35 -5.30
CA GLN A 13 -20.72 12.16 -4.42
C GLN A 13 -21.12 11.03 -3.49
N GLN A 14 -20.59 9.84 -3.78
CA GLN A 14 -20.88 8.64 -3.02
C GLN A 14 -20.39 8.92 -1.59
N LYS A 15 -21.34 9.12 -0.69
CA LYS A 15 -21.05 9.52 0.69
C LYS A 15 -20.27 8.38 1.34
N VAL A 16 -18.96 8.60 1.52
CA VAL A 16 -18.06 7.64 2.18
C VAL A 16 -18.67 7.27 3.53
N THR A 17 -18.83 5.96 3.77
CA THR A 17 -19.36 5.46 5.03
C THR A 17 -18.23 5.10 5.98
N GLN A 18 -18.52 4.99 7.28
CA GLN A 18 -17.54 4.48 8.25
C GLN A 18 -17.02 3.09 7.86
N ALA A 19 -17.88 2.24 7.27
CA ALA A 19 -17.47 0.92 6.78
C ALA A 19 -16.46 1.02 5.63
N ASP A 20 -16.58 2.02 4.76
CA ASP A 20 -15.60 2.28 3.69
C ASP A 20 -14.25 2.72 4.26
N ILE A 21 -14.26 3.56 5.30
CA ILE A 21 -13.05 3.97 6.01
C ILE A 21 -12.39 2.78 6.70
N THR A 22 -13.16 1.99 7.46
CA THR A 22 -12.66 0.77 8.13
C THR A 22 -12.05 -0.20 7.12
N ARG A 23 -12.70 -0.42 5.97
CA ARG A 23 -12.17 -1.26 4.90
C ARG A 23 -10.88 -0.69 4.28
N ALA A 24 -10.84 0.62 4.05
CA ALA A 24 -9.67 1.28 3.47
C ALA A 24 -8.44 1.24 4.39
N LEU A 25 -8.65 1.39 5.70
CA LEU A 25 -7.58 1.42 6.70
C LEU A 25 -7.25 0.03 7.26
N GLY A 26 -8.19 -0.90 7.26
CA GLY A 26 -8.09 -2.19 7.97
C GLY A 26 -8.17 -2.04 9.49
N ASP A 27 -7.93 -3.15 10.21
CA ASP A 27 -8.05 -3.20 11.68
C ASP A 27 -7.11 -2.20 12.38
N PHE A 28 -5.86 -2.12 11.94
CA PHE A 28 -4.84 -1.23 12.50
C PHE A 28 -4.12 -0.51 11.37
N CYS A 29 -4.15 0.83 11.36
CA CYS A 29 -3.53 1.63 10.31
C CYS A 29 -2.69 2.77 10.87
N PHE A 30 -1.44 2.83 10.44
CA PHE A 30 -0.54 3.96 10.61
C PHE A 30 -0.47 4.72 9.29
N ILE A 31 -0.65 6.05 9.36
CA ILE A 31 -0.51 6.96 8.23
C ILE A 31 0.60 7.94 8.58
N ARG A 32 1.53 8.19 7.64
CA ARG A 32 2.51 9.26 7.71
C ARG A 32 2.39 10.16 6.48
N LEU A 33 2.29 11.46 6.71
CA LEU A 33 2.33 12.45 5.65
C LEU A 33 3.77 12.91 5.37
N ASP A 34 4.02 13.49 4.20
CA ASP A 34 5.35 13.96 3.78
C ASP A 34 5.94 15.07 4.67
N ASN A 35 5.10 15.84 5.39
CA ASN A 35 5.56 16.80 6.40
C ASN A 35 5.96 16.14 7.73
N GLY A 36 5.82 14.82 7.84
CA GLY A 36 6.10 14.07 9.05
C GLY A 36 4.91 13.89 9.98
N ASP A 37 3.74 14.45 9.68
CA ASP A 37 2.54 14.22 10.50
C ASP A 37 2.15 12.75 10.47
N GLU A 38 1.85 12.21 11.64
CA GLU A 38 1.51 10.81 11.82
C GLU A 38 0.12 10.67 12.44
N ALA A 39 -0.61 9.64 12.02
CA ALA A 39 -1.82 9.21 12.68
C ALA A 39 -1.89 7.69 12.80
N PHE A 40 -2.48 7.25 13.90
CA PHE A 40 -2.78 5.85 14.16
C PHE A 40 -4.29 5.66 14.34
N TYR A 41 -4.83 4.69 13.61
CA TYR A 41 -6.23 4.33 13.57
C TYR A 41 -6.44 2.88 14.00
N TYR A 42 -7.58 2.63 14.64
CA TYR A 42 -8.09 1.30 14.93
C TYR A 42 -9.54 1.16 14.44
N ASN A 43 -9.79 0.16 13.59
CA ASN A 43 -11.08 -0.10 12.95
C ASN A 43 -11.70 1.15 12.28
N GLY A 44 -10.87 2.01 11.69
CA GLY A 44 -11.32 3.25 11.06
C GLY A 44 -11.56 4.42 12.02
N PHE A 45 -11.30 4.27 13.31
CA PHE A 45 -11.40 5.35 14.30
C PHE A 45 -10.02 5.89 14.64
N TRP A 46 -9.90 7.22 14.67
CA TRP A 46 -8.67 7.89 15.10
C TRP A 46 -8.38 7.56 16.56
N LEU A 47 -7.14 7.16 16.85
CA LEU A 47 -6.67 6.90 18.22
C LEU A 47 -5.72 7.99 18.72
N THR A 48 -4.70 8.33 17.93
CA THR A 48 -3.68 9.31 18.29
C THR A 48 -2.92 9.75 17.05
N GLY A 49 -2.24 10.88 17.13
CA GLY A 49 -1.27 11.32 16.12
C GLY A 49 -0.03 11.92 16.75
N ALA A 50 0.92 12.29 15.90
CA ALA A 50 2.05 13.14 16.24
C ALA A 50 2.21 14.18 15.14
N ASP A 51 2.44 15.43 15.53
CA ASP A 51 2.78 16.50 14.58
C ASP A 51 4.27 16.39 14.21
N GLY A 52 4.57 16.37 12.91
CA GLY A 52 5.91 16.20 12.36
C GLY A 52 6.84 17.39 12.60
N GLU A 53 6.29 18.59 12.80
CA GLU A 53 7.04 19.80 13.15
C GLU A 53 7.20 19.96 14.67
N SER A 54 6.34 19.30 15.44
CA SER A 54 6.45 19.23 16.89
C SER A 54 7.45 18.14 17.28
N ASN A 55 8.23 18.36 18.35
CA ASN A 55 9.19 17.36 18.86
C ASN A 55 8.48 16.21 19.60
N GLU A 56 7.30 15.81 19.12
CA GLU A 56 6.49 14.74 19.64
C GLU A 56 7.08 13.38 19.25
N PRO A 57 7.00 12.38 20.14
CA PRO A 57 7.44 11.04 19.79
C PRO A 57 6.52 10.42 18.75
N SER A 58 7.12 9.84 17.70
CA SER A 58 6.40 9.08 16.67
C SER A 58 5.46 8.04 17.28
N VAL A 59 4.25 7.95 16.72
CA VAL A 59 3.21 6.99 17.13
C VAL A 59 3.41 5.62 16.49
N LEU A 60 4.36 5.46 15.55
CA LEU A 60 4.63 4.19 14.86
C LEU A 60 4.95 3.06 15.84
N GLY A 61 5.79 3.32 16.85
CA GLY A 61 6.17 2.31 17.84
C GLY A 61 4.99 1.88 18.74
N LEU A 62 4.02 2.78 18.97
CA LEU A 62 2.76 2.42 19.63
C LEU A 62 1.91 1.55 18.69
N ALA A 63 1.70 1.99 17.46
CA ALA A 63 0.92 1.28 16.45
C ALA A 63 1.40 -0.17 16.25
N GLN A 64 2.72 -0.37 16.12
CA GLN A 64 3.32 -1.70 15.96
C GLN A 64 3.07 -2.60 17.17
N ARG A 65 3.21 -2.07 18.39
CA ARG A 65 2.98 -2.84 19.62
C ARG A 65 1.51 -3.19 19.78
N THR A 66 0.60 -2.27 19.46
CA THR A 66 -0.85 -2.51 19.55
C THR A 66 -1.30 -3.58 18.56
N ALA A 67 -0.87 -3.50 17.29
CA ALA A 67 -1.20 -4.51 16.29
C ALA A 67 -0.64 -5.89 16.67
N ARG A 68 0.61 -5.96 17.16
CA ARG A 68 1.21 -7.19 17.68
C ARG A 68 0.44 -7.76 18.87
N ALA A 69 0.00 -6.93 19.81
CA ALA A 69 -0.81 -7.36 20.95
C ALA A 69 -2.17 -7.92 20.50
N GLY A 70 -2.74 -7.39 19.42
CA GLY A 70 -3.95 -7.91 18.78
C GLY A 70 -3.72 -9.16 17.91
N ASN A 71 -2.49 -9.61 17.72
CA ASN A 71 -2.11 -10.63 16.73
C ASN A 71 -2.64 -10.31 15.32
N LYS A 72 -2.58 -9.03 14.96
CA LYS A 72 -3.00 -8.50 13.66
C LYS A 72 -1.85 -7.78 12.98
N HIS A 73 -1.97 -7.62 11.67
CA HIS A 73 -1.04 -6.85 10.86
C HIS A 73 -1.28 -5.34 11.04
N LEU A 74 -0.21 -4.54 11.10
CA LEU A 74 -0.29 -3.08 11.05
C LEU A 74 -0.18 -2.63 9.59
N ARG A 75 -1.23 -2.01 9.06
CA ARG A 75 -1.16 -1.31 7.77
C ARG A 75 -0.36 -0.03 7.93
N CYS A 76 0.60 0.21 7.03
CA CYS A 76 1.33 1.48 6.96
C CYS A 76 1.07 2.15 5.61
N VAL A 77 0.74 3.44 5.64
CA VAL A 77 0.46 4.25 4.45
C VAL A 77 1.28 5.53 4.53
N GLU A 78 1.93 5.89 3.43
CA GLU A 78 2.67 7.15 3.28
C GLU A 78 2.02 7.96 2.16
N LEU A 79 1.75 9.24 2.40
CA LEU A 79 0.96 10.10 1.52
C LEU A 79 1.55 11.51 1.43
N PRO A 80 1.33 12.23 0.32
CA PRO A 80 1.57 13.66 0.30
C PRO A 80 0.69 14.38 1.31
N VAL A 81 1.15 15.55 1.77
CA VAL A 81 0.30 16.47 2.53
C VAL A 81 -0.81 16.96 1.61
N PRO A 82 -2.09 16.99 2.07
CA PRO A 82 -3.17 17.58 1.29
C PRO A 82 -2.86 19.01 0.83
N GLU A 83 -3.30 19.36 -0.38
CA GLU A 83 -3.07 20.70 -0.94
C GLU A 83 -3.82 21.80 -0.18
N ASP A 84 -4.97 21.45 0.42
CA ASP A 84 -5.73 22.34 1.28
C ASP A 84 -4.97 22.60 2.59
N LYS A 85 -4.78 23.87 2.95
CA LYS A 85 -4.08 24.26 4.18
C LYS A 85 -4.90 24.06 5.44
N GLU A 86 -6.22 23.94 5.32
CA GLU A 86 -7.13 23.69 6.43
C GLU A 86 -7.53 22.21 6.52
N TRP A 87 -6.74 21.31 5.92
CA TRP A 87 -7.01 19.88 5.93
C TRP A 87 -7.12 19.32 7.36
N CYS A 88 -7.93 18.28 7.48
CA CYS A 88 -7.98 17.47 8.68
C CYS A 88 -7.82 15.98 8.35
N TRP A 89 -7.55 15.19 9.38
CA TRP A 89 -7.38 13.75 9.24
C TRP A 89 -8.61 13.04 8.64
N ASP A 90 -9.82 13.58 8.84
CA ASP A 90 -11.04 13.06 8.23
C ASP A 90 -11.04 13.19 6.70
N ASP A 91 -10.45 14.27 6.15
CA ASP A 91 -10.30 14.46 4.71
C ASP A 91 -9.36 13.41 4.12
N VAL A 92 -8.22 13.18 4.78
CA VAL A 92 -7.22 12.18 4.37
C VAL A 92 -7.82 10.77 4.32
N VAL A 93 -8.54 10.36 5.36
CA VAL A 93 -9.15 9.02 5.39
C VAL A 93 -10.35 8.90 4.47
N THR A 94 -11.08 9.99 4.23
CA THR A 94 -12.16 10.05 3.24
C THR A 94 -11.61 9.88 1.83
N GLU A 95 -10.52 10.56 1.48
CA GLU A 95 -9.85 10.41 0.20
C GLU A 95 -9.27 9.00 0.03
N LEU A 96 -8.61 8.47 1.06
CA LEU A 96 -8.15 7.06 1.06
C LEU A 96 -9.30 6.08 0.88
N ALA A 97 -10.44 6.32 1.52
CA ALA A 97 -11.64 5.50 1.36
C ALA A 97 -12.21 5.60 -0.04
N CYS A 98 -12.27 6.80 -0.62
CA CYS A 98 -12.63 7.01 -2.03
C CYS A 98 -11.70 6.23 -2.96
N CYS A 99 -10.38 6.37 -2.79
CA CYS A 99 -9.36 5.63 -3.54
C CYS A 99 -9.50 4.11 -3.37
N ALA A 100 -9.86 3.64 -2.16
CA ALA A 100 -10.12 2.22 -1.91
C ALA A 100 -11.44 1.73 -2.53
N VAL A 101 -12.48 2.58 -2.58
CA VAL A 101 -13.74 2.32 -3.28
C VAL A 101 -13.50 2.24 -4.79
N THR A 102 -12.68 3.14 -5.35
CA THR A 102 -12.30 3.17 -6.76
C THR A 102 -11.22 2.14 -7.12
N ARG A 103 -10.65 1.45 -6.11
CA ARG A 103 -9.52 0.50 -6.23
C ARG A 103 -8.24 1.14 -6.81
N GLU A 104 -8.04 2.43 -6.57
CA GLU A 104 -6.88 3.19 -7.03
C GLU A 104 -5.63 3.03 -6.15
N LEU A 105 -5.68 2.26 -5.06
CA LEU A 105 -4.54 2.01 -4.18
C LEU A 105 -3.47 1.13 -4.86
N ARG A 106 -2.57 1.78 -5.58
CA ARG A 106 -1.37 1.18 -6.17
C ARG A 106 -0.29 1.02 -5.11
N GLY A 107 0.31 -0.17 -5.05
CA GLY A 107 1.56 -0.40 -4.34
C GLY A 107 2.72 -0.45 -5.33
N GLU A 108 3.91 -0.08 -4.84
CA GLU A 108 5.16 -0.21 -5.59
C GLU A 108 6.20 -0.92 -4.72
N LEU A 109 7.01 -1.79 -5.33
CA LEU A 109 8.15 -2.45 -4.67
C LEU A 109 9.26 -2.77 -5.68
N ILE A 110 10.45 -3.09 -5.17
CA ILE A 110 11.62 -3.49 -5.94
C ILE A 110 11.80 -5.01 -5.83
N VAL A 111 11.94 -5.65 -6.98
CA VAL A 111 12.21 -7.09 -7.10
C VAL A 111 13.52 -7.30 -7.83
N THR A 112 14.38 -8.15 -7.26
CA THR A 112 15.57 -8.68 -7.92
C THR A 112 15.32 -10.13 -8.31
N GLY A 113 15.39 -10.46 -9.60
CA GLY A 113 15.37 -11.83 -10.11
C GLY A 113 16.76 -12.32 -10.47
N SER A 114 17.03 -13.60 -10.23
CA SER A 114 18.27 -14.24 -10.64
C SER A 114 18.05 -15.71 -11.02
N GLU A 115 18.84 -16.18 -11.98
CA GLU A 115 19.01 -17.59 -12.29
C GLU A 115 20.30 -18.09 -11.66
N THR A 116 20.18 -19.04 -10.74
CA THR A 116 21.32 -19.62 -10.02
C THR A 116 21.46 -21.09 -10.34
N ARG A 117 22.55 -21.72 -9.88
CA ARG A 117 22.72 -23.18 -9.95
C ARG A 117 21.63 -23.98 -9.23
N TYR A 118 20.86 -23.33 -8.35
CA TYR A 118 19.77 -23.94 -7.58
C TYR A 118 18.39 -23.68 -8.17
N GLY A 119 18.32 -22.95 -9.29
CA GLY A 119 17.09 -22.59 -9.96
C GLY A 119 16.89 -21.08 -10.06
N ARG A 120 15.73 -20.72 -10.61
CA ARG A 120 15.26 -19.34 -10.76
C ARG A 120 14.58 -18.89 -9.47
N GLY A 121 14.83 -17.66 -9.05
CA GLY A 121 14.17 -17.08 -7.88
C GLY A 121 14.13 -15.57 -7.91
N ILE A 122 13.32 -15.01 -7.01
CA ILE A 122 13.21 -13.57 -6.79
C ILE A 122 13.46 -13.22 -5.32
N HIS A 123 13.96 -12.02 -5.11
CA HIS A 123 14.11 -11.37 -3.82
C HIS A 123 13.35 -10.03 -3.85
N ILE A 124 12.64 -9.70 -2.77
CA ILE A 124 11.86 -8.46 -2.66
C ILE A 124 12.56 -7.56 -1.64
N GLY A 125 13.11 -6.44 -2.11
CA GLY A 125 14.08 -5.66 -1.32
C GLY A 125 13.47 -4.67 -0.32
N ASN A 126 12.21 -4.28 -0.50
CA ASN A 126 11.61 -3.17 0.26
C ASN A 126 10.16 -3.45 0.70
N ASP A 127 9.85 -4.71 1.01
CA ASP A 127 8.56 -5.10 1.59
C ASP A 127 8.74 -5.65 3.01
N PRO A 128 8.05 -5.12 4.05
CA PRO A 128 8.24 -5.52 5.44
C PRO A 128 7.98 -7.00 5.74
N LEU A 129 7.16 -7.68 4.94
CA LEU A 129 6.86 -9.10 5.10
C LEU A 129 7.83 -9.96 4.28
N LEU A 130 8.14 -9.54 3.05
CA LEU A 130 8.84 -10.36 2.07
C LEU A 130 10.34 -10.12 2.00
N SER A 131 10.89 -9.07 2.63
CA SER A 131 12.33 -8.82 2.64
C SER A 131 13.09 -9.58 3.75
N ASP A 132 12.42 -9.99 4.83
CA ASP A 132 13.06 -10.44 6.09
C ASP A 132 14.03 -9.40 6.69
N ILE A 133 14.56 -9.65 7.91
CA ILE A 133 15.45 -8.75 8.66
C ILE A 133 16.79 -8.49 7.97
N ASN A 134 17.20 -9.37 7.06
CA ASN A 134 18.45 -9.26 6.32
C ASN A 134 18.26 -8.80 4.86
N SER A 135 17.03 -8.51 4.41
CA SER A 135 16.74 -8.11 3.02
C SER A 135 17.34 -9.11 2.01
N ASN A 136 17.19 -10.40 2.28
CA ASN A 136 17.79 -11.47 1.48
C ASN A 136 16.95 -12.76 1.49
N LEU A 137 15.63 -12.63 1.66
CA LEU A 137 14.72 -13.76 1.49
C LEU A 137 14.48 -14.03 0.00
N TRP A 138 14.67 -15.29 -0.41
CA TRP A 138 14.51 -15.72 -1.80
C TRP A 138 13.29 -16.62 -1.97
N PHE A 139 12.44 -16.28 -2.94
CA PHE A 139 11.29 -17.06 -3.35
C PHE A 139 11.63 -17.82 -4.64
N PRO A 140 11.61 -19.16 -4.65
CA PRO A 140 11.84 -19.94 -5.85
C PRO A 140 10.68 -19.76 -6.83
N LEU A 141 11.01 -19.57 -8.11
CA LEU A 141 10.05 -19.50 -9.21
C LEU A 141 10.09 -20.77 -10.05
N ASN A 142 8.96 -21.09 -10.68
CA ASN A 142 8.89 -22.16 -11.66
C ASN A 142 9.65 -21.73 -12.93
N PRO A 143 10.66 -22.48 -13.41
CA PRO A 143 11.39 -22.12 -14.61
C PRO A 143 10.51 -22.01 -15.87
N ALA A 144 9.36 -22.69 -15.89
CA ALA A 144 8.41 -22.65 -17.00
C ALA A 144 7.52 -21.38 -16.99
N GLU A 145 7.46 -20.63 -15.89
CA GLU A 145 6.70 -19.38 -15.78
C GLU A 145 7.60 -18.18 -16.12
N ASP A 146 7.03 -17.14 -16.71
CA ASP A 146 7.75 -15.88 -16.90
C ASP A 146 7.90 -15.11 -15.58
N TRP A 147 8.80 -14.12 -15.57
CA TRP A 147 9.06 -13.32 -14.37
C TRP A 147 7.82 -12.61 -13.84
N PHE A 148 6.98 -12.07 -14.73
CA PHE A 148 5.76 -11.37 -14.34
C PHE A 148 4.82 -12.31 -13.56
N THR A 149 4.55 -13.48 -14.12
CA THR A 149 3.66 -14.50 -13.56
C THR A 149 4.17 -15.00 -12.22
N GLY A 150 5.48 -15.26 -12.12
CA GLY A 150 6.10 -15.71 -10.87
C GLY A 150 6.06 -14.64 -9.78
N ILE A 151 6.36 -13.38 -10.12
CA ILE A 151 6.28 -12.24 -9.20
C ILE A 151 4.83 -12.06 -8.71
N GLU A 152 3.87 -12.01 -9.63
CA GLU A 152 2.45 -11.85 -9.29
C GLU A 152 1.98 -12.95 -8.34
N ARG A 153 2.29 -14.20 -8.67
CA ARG A 153 1.95 -15.36 -7.84
C ARG A 153 2.51 -15.23 -6.41
N VAL A 154 3.78 -14.85 -6.26
CA VAL A 154 4.39 -14.65 -4.93
C VAL A 154 3.69 -13.53 -4.17
N LEU A 155 3.43 -12.38 -4.80
CA LEU A 155 2.76 -11.26 -4.13
C LEU A 155 1.32 -11.60 -3.72
N MET A 156 0.58 -12.30 -4.57
CA MET A 156 -0.80 -12.72 -4.29
C MET A 156 -0.86 -13.79 -3.20
N MET A 157 0.01 -14.80 -3.25
CA MET A 157 0.05 -15.88 -2.24
C MET A 157 0.36 -15.35 -0.84
N ASN A 158 1.11 -14.27 -0.74
CA ASN A 158 1.45 -13.63 0.53
C ASN A 158 0.49 -12.47 0.91
N GLY A 159 -0.57 -12.25 0.14
CA GLY A 159 -1.58 -11.22 0.43
C GLY A 159 -1.11 -9.78 0.24
N VAL A 160 0.04 -9.57 -0.42
CA VAL A 160 0.60 -8.24 -0.68
C VAL A 160 -0.15 -7.56 -1.84
N ALA A 161 -0.48 -8.32 -2.88
CA ALA A 161 -1.15 -7.82 -4.07
C ALA A 161 -2.46 -8.57 -4.35
N GLU A 162 -3.43 -7.86 -4.94
CA GLU A 162 -4.58 -8.47 -5.63
C GLU A 162 -4.15 -8.97 -7.01
N ASN A 163 -3.37 -8.16 -7.74
CA ASN A 163 -2.70 -8.53 -8.98
C ASN A 163 -1.54 -7.56 -9.27
N VAL A 164 -0.57 -7.99 -10.09
CA VAL A 164 0.47 -7.11 -10.63
C VAL A 164 -0.07 -6.43 -11.88
N VAL A 165 0.34 -5.19 -12.10
CA VAL A 165 -0.16 -4.39 -13.22
C VAL A 165 0.93 -4.15 -14.23
N ARG A 166 2.15 -3.89 -13.77
CA ARG A 166 3.32 -3.83 -14.64
C ARG A 166 4.60 -4.04 -13.85
N ILE A 167 5.60 -4.49 -14.59
CA ILE A 167 6.99 -4.54 -14.14
C ILE A 167 7.82 -3.65 -15.08
N GLU A 168 8.64 -2.79 -14.51
CA GLU A 168 9.50 -1.86 -15.23
C GLU A 168 10.95 -2.23 -14.92
N SER A 169 11.76 -2.50 -15.95
CA SER A 169 13.18 -2.82 -15.74
C SER A 169 13.92 -1.59 -15.24
N LEU A 170 14.57 -1.72 -14.09
CA LEU A 170 15.45 -0.70 -13.52
C LEU A 170 16.90 -0.95 -13.89
N ARG A 171 17.31 -2.22 -13.79
CA ARG A 171 18.67 -2.64 -14.11
C ARG A 171 18.64 -4.05 -14.67
N ASP A 172 19.37 -4.25 -15.74
CA ASP A 172 19.55 -5.56 -16.35
C ASP A 172 21.05 -5.84 -16.45
N CYS A 173 21.52 -6.92 -15.83
CA CYS A 173 22.89 -7.37 -15.94
C CYS A 173 22.95 -8.89 -16.08
N ALA A 174 24.12 -9.41 -16.46
CA ALA A 174 24.29 -10.84 -16.74
C ALA A 174 23.98 -11.79 -15.56
N ALA A 175 23.93 -11.29 -14.32
CA ALA A 175 23.74 -12.11 -13.12
C ALA A 175 22.38 -11.90 -12.42
N TYR A 176 21.74 -10.76 -12.61
CA TYR A 176 20.47 -10.40 -11.98
C TYR A 176 19.73 -9.32 -12.75
N HIS A 177 18.42 -9.28 -12.54
CA HIS A 177 17.51 -8.31 -13.12
C HIS A 177 16.76 -7.62 -11.99
N ASP A 178 16.77 -6.29 -11.97
CA ASP A 178 16.00 -5.50 -11.01
C ASP A 178 14.80 -4.87 -11.71
N TRP A 179 13.62 -5.00 -11.10
CA TRP A 179 12.38 -4.40 -11.56
C TRP A 179 11.73 -3.54 -10.48
N LYS A 180 11.11 -2.44 -10.92
CA LYS A 180 10.04 -1.79 -10.18
C LYS A 180 8.74 -2.50 -10.52
N VAL A 181 8.04 -2.99 -9.51
CA VAL A 181 6.76 -3.69 -9.68
C VAL A 181 5.65 -2.81 -9.16
N VAL A 182 4.67 -2.53 -10.02
CA VAL A 182 3.46 -1.79 -9.66
C VAL A 182 2.30 -2.77 -9.62
N TYR A 183 1.59 -2.79 -8.49
CA TYR A 183 0.53 -3.75 -8.22
C TYR A 183 -0.71 -3.09 -7.62
N ASN A 184 -1.85 -3.75 -7.78
CA ASN A 184 -3.06 -3.38 -7.05
C ASN A 184 -2.97 -3.98 -5.66
N ARG A 185 -3.13 -3.16 -4.61
CA ARG A 185 -3.17 -3.67 -3.24
C ARG A 185 -4.50 -4.35 -2.98
N LYS A 186 -4.44 -5.45 -2.23
CA LYS A 186 -5.63 -6.05 -1.67
C LYS A 186 -6.11 -5.16 -0.53
N VAL A 187 -7.21 -4.44 -0.76
CA VAL A 187 -7.95 -3.80 0.33
C VAL A 187 -8.73 -4.94 1.00
N THR A 188 -8.20 -5.48 2.08
CA THR A 188 -8.89 -6.54 2.83
C THR A 188 -10.21 -6.01 3.39
N ASP A 189 -11.30 -6.72 3.11
CA ASP A 189 -12.58 -6.63 3.83
C ASP A 189 -12.42 -7.10 5.29
#